data_AF-A0AA89BSV7-F1
#
_entry.id   AF-A0AA89BSV7-F1
#
_cell.length_a   1.000
_cell.length_b   1.000
_cell.length_c   1.000
_cell.angle_alpha   90.00
_cell.angle_beta   90.00
_cell.angle_gamma   90.00
#
_symmetry.space_group_name_H-M   'P 1'
#
loop_
_entity.id
_entity.type
_entity.pdbx_description
1 polymer ?
#
loop_
_entity_poly.entity_id
_entity_poly.type
_entity_poly.pdbx_seq_one_letter_code
_entity_poly.pdbx_strand_id
1 'polypeptide(L)'
;MDALRNVREKLLHCELLIPCGLIMKVSEDIVRMSHSEPCGIRGCILYINLEEKDKCQHLIKLPLDPSTVATFELHLTLKEDVRSVCHIKKFFLTVSGCLQENPSSWNFSWRILCSGFTLEKKKLYRLQS
;
A
#
# COMPACT_ATOMS: atom_id res chain seq x y z
N MET A 1 8.21 -6.27 8.09
CA MET A 1 8.11 -4.93 7.46
C MET A 1 8.58 -4.92 6.00
N ASP A 2 9.28 -5.96 5.56
CA ASP A 2 9.92 -6.02 4.24
C ASP A 2 8.94 -6.18 3.07
N ALA A 3 7.73 -6.65 3.34
CA ALA A 3 6.64 -6.75 2.39
C ALA A 3 6.33 -5.42 1.68
N LEU A 4 6.03 -4.37 2.46
CA LEU A 4 5.73 -3.03 1.96
C LEU A 4 6.96 -2.36 1.34
N ARG A 5 8.16 -2.69 1.83
CA ARG A 5 9.41 -2.24 1.22
C ARG A 5 9.63 -2.87 -0.16
N ASN A 6 9.36 -4.16 -0.32
CA ASN A 6 9.39 -4.86 -1.60
C ASN A 6 8.27 -4.37 -2.55
N VAL A 7 7.12 -3.96 -2.01
CA VAL A 7 6.07 -3.26 -2.79
C VAL A 7 6.60 -1.93 -3.29
N ARG A 8 7.27 -1.15 -2.43
CA ARG A 8 7.97 0.07 -2.85
C ARG A 8 8.85 -0.27 -4.04
N GLU A 9 9.76 -1.22 -3.89
CA GLU A 9 10.77 -1.57 -4.92
C GLU A 9 10.16 -2.09 -6.23
N LYS A 10 9.07 -2.87 -6.20
CA LYS A 10 8.38 -3.34 -7.41
C LYS A 10 7.54 -2.27 -8.11
N LEU A 11 7.12 -1.22 -7.41
CA LEU A 11 6.38 -0.08 -7.98
C LEU A 11 7.30 1.10 -8.35
N LEU A 12 8.58 1.03 -7.98
CA LEU A 12 9.57 2.12 -7.96
C LEU A 12 10.21 2.38 -9.34
N HIS A 13 9.42 2.89 -10.28
CA HIS A 13 9.90 4.07 -11.03
C HIS A 13 9.37 5.38 -10.38
N CYS A 14 8.79 5.30 -9.16
CA CYS A 14 8.09 6.39 -8.47
C CYS A 14 8.43 6.47 -6.97
N GLU A 15 8.82 7.64 -6.44
CA GLU A 15 8.98 7.81 -4.98
C GLU A 15 7.61 7.81 -4.28
N LEU A 16 7.42 6.93 -3.29
CA LEU A 16 6.17 6.78 -2.55
C LEU A 16 6.26 7.47 -1.18
N LEU A 17 5.38 8.44 -0.94
CA LEU A 17 5.22 9.15 0.32
C LEU A 17 4.08 8.51 1.12
N ILE A 18 4.41 8.04 2.32
CA ILE A 18 3.51 7.30 3.20
C ILE A 18 3.18 8.16 4.42
N PRO A 19 1.90 8.41 4.74
CA PRO A 19 1.51 9.16 5.93
C PRO A 19 2.06 8.52 7.22
N CYS A 20 2.44 9.36 8.17
CA CYS A 20 2.93 8.91 9.47
C CYS A 20 1.88 7.99 10.14
N GLY A 21 2.34 6.87 10.68
CA GLY A 21 1.49 5.90 11.39
C GLY A 21 0.59 5.03 10.50
N LEU A 22 0.54 5.23 9.17
CA LEU A 22 -0.26 4.36 8.29
C LEU A 22 0.21 2.91 8.39
N ILE A 23 1.52 2.68 8.31
CA ILE A 23 2.11 1.33 8.40
C ILE A 23 1.81 0.66 9.74
N MET A 24 1.85 1.43 10.83
CA MET A 24 1.57 0.91 12.16
C MET A 24 0.12 0.45 12.27
N LYS A 25 -0.84 1.31 11.89
CA LYS A 25 -2.27 0.97 11.88
C LYS A 25 -2.58 -0.27 11.02
N VAL A 26 -2.01 -0.32 9.82
CA VAL A 26 -2.16 -1.48 8.91
C VAL A 26 -1.61 -2.75 9.57
N SER A 27 -0.45 -2.67 10.21
CA SER A 27 0.19 -3.82 10.85
C SER A 27 -0.63 -4.33 12.04
N GLU A 28 -1.12 -3.43 12.88
CA GLU A 28 -2.00 -3.75 14.01
C GLU A 28 -3.29 -4.43 13.54
N ASP A 29 -3.90 -3.91 12.48
CA ASP A 29 -5.13 -4.48 11.91
C ASP A 29 -4.90 -5.86 11.31
N ILE A 30 -3.79 -6.07 10.58
CA ILE A 30 -3.41 -7.38 10.06
C ILE A 30 -3.26 -8.40 11.19
N VAL A 31 -2.53 -8.05 12.26
CA VAL A 31 -2.33 -8.94 13.42
C VAL A 31 -3.67 -9.24 14.09
N ARG A 32 -4.47 -8.20 14.34
CA ARG A 32 -5.79 -8.33 14.98
C ARG A 32 -6.73 -9.24 14.19
N MET A 33 -6.84 -9.06 12.87
CA MET A 33 -7.73 -9.87 12.02
C MET A 33 -7.26 -11.31 11.87
N SER A 34 -5.95 -11.53 12.01
CA SER A 34 -5.32 -12.85 11.93
C SER A 34 -5.45 -13.65 13.22
N HIS A 35 -5.57 -13.00 14.38
CA HIS A 35 -5.58 -13.67 15.69
C HIS A 35 -6.74 -14.70 15.82
N SER A 36 -7.87 -14.46 15.15
CA SER A 36 -9.02 -15.37 15.19
C SER A 36 -8.93 -16.54 14.20
N GLU A 37 -7.86 -16.65 13.41
CA GLU A 37 -7.73 -17.66 12.36
C GLU A 37 -6.71 -18.75 12.72
N PRO A 38 -6.88 -19.98 12.20
CA PRO A 38 -5.88 -21.03 12.38
C PRO A 38 -4.50 -20.61 11.88
N CYS A 39 -3.46 -20.94 12.65
CA CYS A 39 -2.08 -20.53 12.42
C CYS A 39 -1.82 -19.01 12.45
N GLY A 40 -2.82 -18.21 12.86
CA GLY A 40 -2.69 -16.76 13.01
C GLY A 40 -2.21 -16.09 11.72
N ILE A 41 -1.31 -15.12 11.87
CA ILE A 41 -0.72 -14.39 10.73
C ILE A 41 0.04 -15.29 9.75
N ARG A 42 0.53 -16.45 10.18
CA ARG A 42 1.27 -17.39 9.32
C ARG A 42 0.37 -18.08 8.31
N GLY A 43 -0.92 -18.24 8.62
CA GLY A 43 -1.94 -18.78 7.72
C GLY A 43 -2.47 -17.76 6.70
N CYS A 44 -1.87 -16.57 6.61
CA CYS A 44 -2.38 -15.47 5.78
C CYS A 44 -1.63 -15.34 4.45
N ILE A 45 -2.38 -15.13 3.38
CA ILE A 45 -1.87 -14.48 2.16
C ILE A 45 -2.33 -13.02 2.16
N LEU A 46 -1.38 -12.10 2.12
CA LEU A 46 -1.66 -10.68 2.01
C LEU A 46 -1.67 -10.26 0.53
N TYR A 47 -2.79 -9.71 0.08
CA TYR A 47 -2.92 -9.02 -1.20
C TYR A 47 -2.85 -7.52 -0.95
N ILE A 48 -1.99 -6.83 -1.67
CA ILE A 48 -1.83 -5.38 -1.59
C ILE A 48 -2.29 -4.79 -2.91
N ASN A 49 -3.27 -3.89 -2.83
CA ASN A 49 -3.88 -3.20 -3.93
C ASN A 49 -3.70 -1.69 -3.78
N LEU A 50 -3.68 -0.98 -4.89
CA LEU A 50 -3.63 0.48 -4.95
C LEU A 50 -4.83 1.01 -5.72
N GLU A 51 -5.60 1.84 -5.03
CA GLU A 51 -6.75 2.54 -5.59
C GLU A 51 -6.30 3.91 -6.11
N GLU A 52 -6.39 4.08 -7.42
CA GLU A 52 -6.10 5.30 -8.16
C GLU A 52 -7.39 5.81 -8.83
N LYS A 53 -8.01 6.83 -8.24
CA LYS A 53 -9.31 7.35 -8.70
C LYS A 53 -10.36 6.22 -8.77
N ASP A 54 -10.67 5.73 -9.97
CA ASP A 54 -11.67 4.68 -10.23
C ASP A 54 -11.05 3.32 -10.61
N LYS A 55 -9.72 3.18 -10.51
CA LYS A 55 -9.01 1.94 -10.83
C LYS A 55 -8.41 1.34 -9.56
N CYS A 56 -8.67 0.06 -9.33
CA CYS A 56 -7.99 -0.72 -8.31
C CYS A 56 -6.96 -1.63 -9.00
N GLN A 57 -5.68 -1.35 -8.79
CA GLN A 57 -4.58 -2.16 -9.31
C GLN A 57 -4.08 -3.12 -8.24
N HIS A 58 -4.00 -4.42 -8.57
CA HIS A 58 -3.29 -5.37 -7.74
C HIS A 58 -1.79 -5.17 -7.86
N LEU A 59 -1.11 -4.98 -6.73
CA LEU A 59 0.33 -4.73 -6.69
C LEU A 59 1.07 -6.03 -6.40
N ILE A 60 0.74 -6.68 -5.28
CA ILE A 60 1.49 -7.81 -4.76
C ILE A 60 0.57 -8.80 -4.06
N LYS A 61 0.83 -10.08 -4.31
CA LYS A 61 0.39 -11.21 -3.50
C LYS A 61 1.59 -11.70 -2.69
N LEU A 62 1.43 -11.78 -1.38
CA LEU A 62 2.49 -12.17 -0.46
C LEU A 62 1.98 -13.20 0.56
N PRO A 63 2.36 -14.48 0.43
CA PRO A 63 2.24 -15.44 1.52
C PRO A 63 3.11 -14.99 2.71
N LEU A 64 2.53 -14.85 3.90
CA LEU A 64 3.26 -14.36 5.07
C LEU A 64 4.17 -15.42 5.70
N ASP A 65 3.88 -16.71 5.47
CA ASP A 65 4.77 -17.81 5.80
C ASP A 65 4.67 -18.90 4.70
N PRO A 66 5.70 -19.06 3.85
CA PRO A 66 5.70 -20.08 2.80
C PRO A 66 5.64 -21.53 3.32
N SER A 67 6.00 -21.76 4.58
CA SER A 67 5.97 -23.11 5.19
C SER A 67 4.61 -23.49 5.76
N THR A 68 3.68 -22.55 5.83
CA THR A 68 2.33 -22.76 6.38
C THR A 68 1.30 -22.66 5.26
N VAL A 69 0.36 -23.62 5.22
CA VAL A 69 -0.76 -23.56 4.29
C VAL A 69 -1.67 -22.39 4.66
N ALA A 70 -1.95 -21.53 3.70
CA ALA A 70 -2.83 -20.39 3.92
C ALA A 70 -4.29 -20.84 4.13
N THR A 71 -4.92 -20.32 5.17
CA THR A 71 -6.32 -20.61 5.54
C THR A 71 -7.25 -19.43 5.28
N PHE A 72 -6.68 -18.23 5.11
CA PHE A 72 -7.40 -17.01 4.77
C PHE A 72 -6.51 -16.04 3.98
N GLU A 73 -7.18 -15.06 3.38
CA GLU A 73 -6.56 -13.95 2.66
C GLU A 73 -6.94 -12.63 3.33
N LEU A 74 -6.01 -11.70 3.34
CA LEU A 74 -6.25 -10.30 3.66
C LEU A 74 -6.01 -9.46 2.42
N HIS A 75 -6.99 -8.63 2.06
CA HIS A 75 -6.93 -7.71 0.93
C HIS A 75 -6.78 -6.29 1.46
N LEU A 76 -5.56 -5.78 1.44
CA LEU A 76 -5.20 -4.42 1.82
C LEU A 76 -5.30 -3.52 0.59
N THR A 77 -6.21 -2.55 0.60
CA THR A 77 -6.33 -1.52 -0.44
C THR A 77 -5.85 -0.19 0.09
N LEU A 78 -4.71 0.26 -0.43
CA LEU A 78 -4.15 1.58 -0.20
C LEU A 78 -4.76 2.57 -1.19
N LYS A 79 -4.99 3.82 -0.78
CA LYS A 79 -5.57 4.86 -1.65
C LYS A 79 -4.54 5.93 -1.94
N GLU A 80 -4.44 6.41 -3.18
CA GLU A 80 -3.56 7.52 -3.54
C GLU A 80 -4.22 8.89 -3.28
N ASP A 81 -3.49 9.79 -2.64
CA ASP A 81 -3.88 11.19 -2.45
C ASP A 81 -3.43 12.05 -3.64
N VAL A 82 -4.17 11.93 -4.74
CA VAL A 82 -3.90 12.65 -5.99
C VAL A 82 -3.92 14.17 -5.78
N ARG A 83 -4.75 14.69 -4.86
CA ARG A 83 -4.87 16.13 -4.61
C ARG A 83 -3.60 16.68 -3.96
N SER A 84 -3.13 16.01 -2.90
CA SER A 84 -1.89 16.40 -2.23
C SER A 84 -0.68 16.26 -3.16
N VAL A 85 -0.63 15.22 -3.99
CA VAL A 85 0.44 15.06 -5.00
C VAL A 85 0.42 16.25 -5.97
N CYS A 86 -0.74 16.64 -6.48
CA CYS A 86 -0.87 17.78 -7.38
C CYS A 86 -0.47 19.11 -6.72
N HIS A 87 -0.84 19.34 -5.44
CA HIS A 87 -0.45 20.54 -4.71
C HIS A 87 1.05 20.63 -4.49
N ILE A 88 1.67 19.51 -4.09
CA ILE A 88 3.12 19.45 -3.86
C ILE A 88 3.86 19.66 -5.17
N LYS A 89 3.47 18.97 -6.26
CA LYS A 89 4.09 19.20 -7.58
C LYS A 89 3.97 20.66 -8.03
N LYS A 90 2.81 21.29 -7.86
CA LYS A 90 2.62 22.72 -8.18
C LYS A 90 3.50 23.62 -7.33
N PHE A 91 3.51 23.43 -6.01
CA PHE A 91 4.34 24.20 -5.09
C PHE A 91 5.83 24.08 -5.45
N PHE A 92 6.33 22.87 -5.67
CA PHE A 92 7.71 22.65 -6.08
C PHE A 92 8.00 23.30 -7.43
N LEU A 93 7.16 23.14 -8.45
CA LEU A 93 7.35 23.82 -9.73
C LEU A 93 7.34 25.36 -9.59
N THR A 94 6.50 25.92 -8.73
CA THR A 94 6.46 27.36 -8.46
C THR A 94 7.72 27.85 -7.74
N VAL A 95 8.18 27.15 -6.70
CA VAL A 95 9.40 27.50 -5.96
C VAL A 95 10.65 27.30 -6.83
N SER A 96 10.71 26.22 -7.59
CA SER A 96 11.78 25.95 -8.55
C SER A 96 11.75 26.92 -9.72
N GLY A 97 10.59 27.43 -10.16
CA GLY A 97 10.51 28.48 -11.17
C GLY A 97 11.14 29.81 -10.74
N CYS A 98 11.29 30.06 -9.43
CA CYS A 98 12.02 31.20 -8.88
C CYS A 98 13.55 30.97 -8.82
N LEU A 99 14.00 29.72 -8.91
CA LEU A 99 15.40 29.33 -8.89
C LEU A 99 15.78 28.93 -10.32
N GLN A 100 16.48 29.82 -11.02
CA GLN A 100 16.78 29.76 -12.47
C GLN A 100 17.45 28.44 -12.94
N GLU A 101 16.68 27.36 -13.02
CA GLU A 101 17.08 26.01 -13.42
C GLU A 101 15.98 25.45 -14.33
N ASN A 102 16.35 24.80 -15.43
CA ASN A 102 15.41 24.36 -16.48
C ASN A 102 14.31 23.43 -15.93
N PRO A 103 13.02 23.82 -15.93
CA PRO A 103 11.93 23.06 -15.30
C PRO A 103 11.60 21.73 -16.01
N SER A 104 12.07 21.54 -17.24
CA SER A 104 11.78 20.35 -18.07
C SER A 104 12.59 19.10 -17.71
N SER A 105 13.59 19.19 -16.83
CA SER A 105 14.46 18.05 -16.47
C SER A 105 13.99 17.23 -15.26
N TRP A 106 13.00 17.70 -14.50
CA TRP A 106 12.63 17.07 -13.24
C TRP A 106 11.47 16.09 -13.43
N ASN A 107 11.78 14.81 -13.63
CA ASN A 107 10.80 13.71 -13.61
C ASN A 107 10.34 13.44 -12.16
N PHE A 108 9.49 14.31 -11.61
CA PHE A 108 8.89 14.10 -10.29
C PHE A 108 7.81 13.01 -10.34
N SER A 109 8.25 11.78 -10.12
CA SER A 109 7.45 10.57 -10.12
C SER A 109 6.87 10.26 -8.73
N TRP A 110 6.42 11.29 -8.01
CA TRP A 110 5.94 11.12 -6.63
C TRP A 110 4.50 10.63 -6.57
N ARG A 111 4.25 9.72 -5.63
CA ARG A 111 2.93 9.20 -5.27
C ARG A 111 2.74 9.34 -3.78
N ILE A 112 1.62 9.89 -3.32
CA ILE A 112 1.33 10.06 -1.89
C ILE A 112 0.15 9.17 -1.54
N LEU A 113 0.22 8.42 -0.46
CA LEU A 113 -0.92 7.64 0.03
C LEU A 113 -1.82 8.48 0.94
N CYS A 114 -3.11 8.20 0.92
CA CYS A 114 -4.04 8.64 1.94
C CYS A 114 -3.75 7.93 3.27
N SER A 115 -4.10 8.57 4.38
CA SER A 115 -3.99 7.96 5.72
C SER A 115 -5.05 6.89 6.00
N GLY A 116 -6.10 6.84 5.17
CA GLY A 116 -7.14 5.81 5.17
C GLY A 116 -6.82 4.67 4.22
N PHE A 117 -7.19 3.45 4.64
CA PHE A 117 -7.03 2.21 3.88
C PHE A 117 -8.24 1.31 4.15
N THR A 118 -8.44 0.33 3.29
CA THR A 118 -9.43 -0.74 3.49
C THR A 118 -8.71 -2.06 3.69
N LEU A 119 -9.16 -2.87 4.65
CA LEU A 119 -8.64 -4.21 4.89
C LEU A 119 -9.79 -5.21 4.98
N GLU A 120 -9.84 -6.16 4.04
CA GLU A 120 -10.92 -7.14 3.94
C GLU A 120 -10.37 -8.56 4.15
N LYS A 121 -11.07 -9.38 4.95
CA LYS A 121 -10.70 -10.78 5.20
C LYS A 121 -11.58 -11.73 4.41
N LYS A 122 -10.95 -12.69 3.73
CA LYS A 122 -11.64 -13.77 3.01
C LYS A 122 -11.13 -15.13 3.48
N LYS A 123 -12.02 -15.98 4.00
CA LYS A 123 -11.69 -17.35 4.40
C LYS A 123 -11.57 -18.25 3.17
N LEU A 124 -10.57 -19.14 3.16
CA LEU A 124 -10.35 -20.08 2.05
C LEU A 124 -11.02 -21.43 2.28
N TYR A 125 -11.47 -21.70 3.51
CA TYR A 125 -12.24 -22.89 3.85
C TYR A 125 -13.74 -22.59 3.83
N ARG A 126 -14.52 -23.61 3.51
CA ARG A 126 -15.98 -23.57 3.56
C ARG A 126 -16.42 -23.83 5.00
N LEU A 127 -17.16 -22.92 5.60
CA LEU A 127 -17.90 -23.23 6.83
C LEU A 127 -19.05 -24.15 6.42
N GLN A 128 -19.03 -25.41 6.84
CA GLN A 128 -20.22 -26.25 6.79
C GLN A 128 -21.20 -25.71 7.83
N SER A 129 -22.28 -25.09 7.34
CA SER A 129 -23.47 -24.76 8.12
C SER A 129 -24.34 -25.99 8.31
#